data_AF-A0A1A8KNW2-F1
#
_entry.id   AF-A0A1A8KNW2-F1
#
_cell.length_a   1.000
_cell.length_b   1.000
_cell.length_c   1.000
_cell.angle_alpha   90.00
_cell.angle_beta   90.00
_cell.angle_gamma   90.00
#
_symmetry.space_group_name_H-M   'P 1'
#
loop_
_entity.id
_entity.type
_entity.pdbx_description
1 polymer ?
#
loop_
_entity_poly.entity_id
_entity_poly.type
_entity_poly.pdbx_seq_one_letter_code
_entity_poly.pdbx_strand_id
1 'polypeptide(L)'
;QFDQYELRIEVQPRPHHRAHYETEGSRGAVKAAPTGHPVVKLCGYMERKPLSLQVFVGTADDRSIRPHPFYQIHRVTGKMVGTASHESVQAGTKVLDIPLNPENNMTALIDCAGILKL
;
A
#
# COMPACT_ATOMS: atom_id res chain seq x y z
N GLN A 1 -4.22 -20.12 12.75
CA GLN A 1 -5.42 -19.26 12.68
C GLN A 1 -5.13 -18.05 13.56
N PHE A 2 -5.02 -16.85 12.99
CA PHE A 2 -4.75 -15.63 13.75
C PHE A 2 -6.07 -15.03 14.24
N ASP A 3 -6.95 -15.82 14.89
CA ASP A 3 -8.35 -15.43 15.16
C ASP A 3 -8.50 -14.11 15.94
N GLN A 4 -7.43 -13.65 16.61
CA GLN A 4 -7.39 -12.38 17.31
C GLN A 4 -6.95 -11.18 16.44
N TYR A 5 -6.34 -11.38 15.27
CA TYR A 5 -5.79 -10.32 14.43
C TYR A 5 -6.40 -10.32 13.03
N GLU A 6 -6.85 -9.14 12.59
CA GLU A 6 -7.43 -8.95 11.26
C GLU A 6 -6.78 -7.75 10.58
N LEU A 7 -6.03 -7.99 9.50
CA LEU A 7 -5.58 -6.92 8.61
C LEU A 7 -6.62 -6.76 7.49
N ARG A 8 -7.28 -5.61 7.45
CA ARG A 8 -8.35 -5.34 6.48
C ARG A 8 -8.16 -4.02 5.75
N ILE A 9 -8.73 -3.96 4.56
CA ILE A 9 -8.89 -2.73 3.81
C ILE A 9 -10.23 -2.11 4.22
N GLU A 10 -10.20 -1.05 5.03
CA GLU A 10 -11.41 -0.33 5.45
C GLU A 10 -11.98 0.53 4.31
N VAL A 11 -11.11 1.09 3.46
CA VAL A 11 -11.50 1.84 2.27
C VAL A 11 -10.78 1.27 1.06
N GLN A 12 -11.55 0.71 0.13
CA GLN A 12 -11.02 0.07 -1.07
C GLN A 12 -10.47 1.09 -2.10
N PRO A 13 -9.43 0.74 -2.87
CA PRO A 13 -9.03 1.52 -4.02
C PRO A 13 -10.12 1.52 -5.10
N ARG A 14 -10.07 2.52 -5.98
CA ARG A 14 -10.89 2.54 -7.19
C ARG A 14 -10.49 1.35 -8.09
N PRO A 15 -11.44 0.80 -8.87
CA PRO A 15 -11.16 -0.31 -9.78
C PRO A 15 -10.19 0.05 -10.91
N HIS A 16 -9.97 1.35 -11.17
CA HIS A 16 -9.09 1.81 -12.23
C HIS A 16 -8.06 2.80 -11.68
N HIS A 17 -6.79 2.53 -11.98
CA HIS A 17 -5.67 3.43 -11.79
C HIS A 17 -4.73 3.28 -12.98
N ARG A 18 -4.30 4.40 -13.57
CA ARG A 18 -3.35 4.39 -14.70
C ARG A 18 -1.93 4.36 -14.15
N ALA A 19 -1.27 3.22 -14.28
CA ALA A 19 0.16 3.09 -14.01
C ALA A 19 0.97 3.99 -14.95
N HIS A 20 2.20 4.31 -14.52
CA HIS A 20 3.15 5.09 -15.30
C HIS A 20 4.35 4.24 -15.72
N TYR A 21 5.01 4.61 -16.81
CA TYR A 21 6.31 4.05 -17.19
C TYR A 21 7.46 4.80 -16.51
N GLU A 22 8.65 4.19 -16.43
CA GLU A 22 9.84 4.85 -15.87
C GLU A 22 10.25 6.11 -16.63
N THR A 23 9.90 6.20 -17.91
CA THR A 23 10.25 7.32 -18.79
C THR A 23 9.33 8.53 -18.65
N GLU A 24 8.25 8.44 -17.86
CA GLU A 24 7.31 9.53 -17.63
C GLU A 24 7.21 9.89 -16.14
N GLY A 25 6.67 11.09 -15.87
CA GLY A 25 6.42 11.53 -14.50
C GLY A 25 5.38 10.66 -13.79
N SER A 26 5.50 10.58 -12.46
CA SER A 26 4.56 9.85 -11.60
C SER A 26 3.11 10.25 -11.86
N ARG A 27 2.21 9.26 -11.93
CA ARG A 27 0.75 9.47 -12.04
C ARG A 27 0.08 9.64 -10.67
N GLY A 28 0.88 9.78 -9.61
CA GLY A 28 0.43 9.94 -8.24
C GLY A 28 -0.08 8.64 -7.62
N ALA A 29 -0.58 8.75 -6.39
CA ALA A 29 -0.99 7.59 -5.62
C ALA A 29 -2.36 7.05 -6.05
N VAL A 30 -2.58 5.78 -5.76
CA VAL A 30 -3.88 5.11 -5.89
C VAL A 30 -4.92 5.85 -5.03
N LYS A 31 -6.14 5.96 -5.57
CA LYS A 31 -7.25 6.72 -4.96
C LYS A 31 -8.40 5.79 -4.59
N ALA A 32 -9.23 6.23 -3.65
CA ALA A 32 -10.49 5.60 -3.27
C ALA A 32 -11.70 6.32 -3.89
N ALA A 33 -12.86 5.67 -3.92
CA ALA A 33 -14.15 6.26 -4.30
C ALA A 33 -14.98 6.61 -3.04
N PRO A 34 -15.73 7.73 -3.01
CA PRO A 34 -15.83 8.78 -4.04
C PRO A 34 -14.62 9.75 -4.04
N THR A 35 -13.90 9.87 -2.93
CA THR A 35 -12.73 10.76 -2.77
C THR A 35 -11.69 10.14 -1.84
N GLY A 36 -10.45 10.65 -1.85
CA GLY A 36 -9.41 10.25 -0.90
C GLY A 36 -8.56 9.06 -1.37
N HIS A 37 -8.06 8.30 -0.41
CA HIS A 37 -7.08 7.23 -0.58
C HIS A 37 -7.54 5.94 0.11
N PRO A 38 -7.03 4.77 -0.30
CA PRO A 38 -7.29 3.53 0.41
C PRO A 38 -6.86 3.61 1.87
N VAL A 39 -7.55 2.88 2.74
CA VAL A 39 -7.25 2.82 4.17
C VAL A 39 -7.11 1.36 4.57
N VAL A 40 -6.00 1.04 5.25
CA VAL A 40 -5.70 -0.29 5.78
C VAL A 40 -5.64 -0.22 7.29
N LYS A 41 -6.18 -1.23 7.98
CA LYS A 41 -6.17 -1.30 9.43
C LYS A 41 -5.87 -2.70 9.94
N LEU A 42 -5.04 -2.78 10.95
CA LEU A 42 -4.83 -3.99 11.75
C LEU A 42 -5.70 -3.93 13.02
N CYS A 43 -6.64 -4.85 13.15
CA CYS A 43 -7.50 -4.97 14.31
C CYS A 43 -6.98 -6.03 15.28
N GLY A 44 -7.27 -5.85 16.57
CA GLY A 44 -6.91 -6.78 17.64
C GLY A 44 -5.48 -6.67 18.17
N TYR A 45 -4.63 -5.83 17.57
CA TYR A 45 -3.27 -5.56 18.06
C TYR A 45 -3.30 -4.62 19.27
N MET A 46 -2.94 -5.15 20.45
CA MET A 46 -3.02 -4.44 21.74
C MET A 46 -1.66 -3.99 22.29
N GLU A 47 -0.56 -4.35 21.61
CA GLU A 47 0.77 -3.92 22.03
C GLU A 47 1.02 -2.44 21.68
N ARG A 48 1.94 -1.81 22.41
CA ARG A 48 2.34 -0.41 22.18
C ARG A 48 3.43 -0.23 21.13
N LYS A 49 3.91 -1.32 20.52
CA LYS A 49 5.01 -1.27 19.57
C LYS A 49 4.51 -0.96 18.16
N PRO A 50 5.12 -0.02 17.42
CA PRO A 50 4.82 0.17 16.00
C PRO A 50 5.16 -1.06 15.16
N LEU A 51 4.39 -1.28 14.09
CA LEU A 51 4.65 -2.30 13.06
C LEU A 51 4.93 -1.66 11.70
N SER A 52 5.43 -2.45 10.75
CA SER A 52 5.55 -2.06 9.34
C SER A 52 4.51 -2.81 8.51
N LEU A 53 3.62 -2.07 7.84
CA LEU A 53 2.78 -2.57 6.78
C LEU A 53 3.58 -2.62 5.48
N GLN A 54 3.73 -3.82 4.92
CA GLN A 54 4.35 -4.02 3.62
C GLN A 54 3.30 -4.00 2.52
N VAL A 55 3.53 -3.18 1.50
CA VAL A 55 2.65 -3.05 0.34
C VAL A 55 3.45 -3.36 -0.93
N PHE A 56 2.89 -4.20 -1.79
CA PHE A 56 3.46 -4.50 -3.11
C PHE A 56 2.33 -4.72 -4.12
N VAL A 57 2.64 -4.72 -5.42
CA VAL A 57 1.65 -4.99 -6.47
C VAL A 57 1.63 -6.49 -6.75
N GLY A 58 0.49 -7.12 -6.47
CA GLY A 58 0.27 -8.55 -6.70
C GLY A 58 -0.50 -8.85 -7.99
N THR A 59 -0.52 -10.13 -8.37
CA THR A 59 -1.43 -10.67 -9.39
C THR A 59 -2.88 -10.67 -8.90
N ALA A 60 -3.83 -10.49 -9.82
CA ALA A 60 -5.27 -10.54 -9.53
C ALA A 60 -5.87 -11.97 -9.55
N ASP A 61 -5.04 -13.01 -9.59
CA ASP A 61 -5.48 -14.41 -9.61
C ASP A 61 -5.78 -14.91 -8.18
N ASP A 62 -7.02 -15.35 -7.97
CA ASP A 62 -7.55 -15.86 -6.70
C ASP A 62 -6.85 -17.14 -6.20
N ARG A 63 -6.15 -17.87 -7.07
CA ARG A 63 -5.52 -19.15 -6.69
C ARG A 63 -4.19 -18.97 -5.98
N SER A 64 -3.44 -17.91 -6.30
CA SER A 64 -2.13 -17.66 -5.73
C SER A 64 -1.69 -16.22 -5.94
N ILE A 65 -1.65 -15.45 -4.85
CA ILE A 65 -1.10 -14.08 -4.87
C ILE A 65 0.42 -14.18 -4.99
N ARG A 66 0.96 -13.59 -6.06
CA ARG A 66 2.40 -13.43 -6.30
C ARG A 66 2.68 -11.98 -6.70
N PRO A 67 3.94 -11.49 -6.55
CA PRO A 67 4.34 -10.24 -7.16
C PRO A 67 3.99 -10.19 -8.66
N HIS A 68 3.48 -9.04 -9.13
CA HIS A 68 3.07 -8.90 -10.52
C HIS A 68 4.31 -8.80 -11.45
N PRO A 69 4.41 -9.58 -12.53
CA PRO A 69 5.62 -9.61 -13.38
C PRO A 69 5.85 -8.33 -14.20
N PHE A 70 4.80 -7.53 -14.38
CA PHE A 70 4.82 -6.33 -15.23
C PHE A 70 4.51 -5.02 -14.51
N TYR A 71 4.19 -5.08 -13.22
CA TYR A 71 3.85 -3.90 -12.43
C TYR A 71 4.57 -3.95 -11.09
N GLN A 72 5.11 -2.81 -10.65
CA GLN A 72 5.71 -2.66 -9.34
C GLN A 72 5.05 -1.51 -8.58
N ILE A 73 5.17 -1.55 -7.26
CA ILE A 73 4.80 -0.38 -6.46
C ILE A 73 5.81 0.73 -6.71
N HIS A 74 5.33 1.97 -6.67
CA HIS A 74 6.15 3.16 -6.74
C HIS A 74 5.84 4.05 -5.55
N ARG A 75 6.88 4.41 -4.81
CA ARG A 75 6.75 5.41 -3.73
C ARG A 75 6.45 6.79 -4.31
N VAL A 76 5.28 7.32 -3.97
CA VAL A 76 4.87 8.69 -4.27
C VAL A 76 5.35 9.60 -3.15
N THR A 77 5.94 10.72 -3.52
CA THR A 77 6.39 11.78 -2.60
C THR A 77 5.79 13.12 -3.01
N GLY A 78 5.78 14.10 -2.09
CA GLY A 78 5.34 15.46 -2.38
C GLY A 78 4.62 16.10 -1.19
N LYS A 79 4.33 17.41 -1.30
CA LYS A 79 3.74 18.20 -0.20
C LYS A 79 2.36 17.72 0.26
N MET A 80 1.63 17.03 -0.62
CA MET A 80 0.27 16.53 -0.34
C MET A 80 0.27 15.07 0.16
N VAL A 81 1.44 14.43 0.28
CA VAL A 81 1.59 13.07 0.80
C VAL A 81 1.93 13.18 2.29
N GLY A 82 1.01 12.76 3.14
CA GLY A 82 1.15 12.81 4.59
C GLY A 82 1.75 11.55 5.20
N THR A 83 1.60 10.40 4.54
CA THR A 83 2.04 9.13 5.11
C THR A 83 3.52 8.88 4.83
N ALA A 84 4.30 8.81 5.91
CA ALA A 84 5.70 8.38 5.84
C ALA A 84 5.78 6.95 5.26
N SER A 85 6.76 6.73 4.41
CA SER A 85 6.98 5.42 3.77
C SER A 85 8.45 5.20 3.48
N HIS A 86 8.83 3.97 3.13
CA HIS A 86 10.16 3.61 2.63
C HIS A 86 10.02 2.56 1.53
N GLU A 87 10.72 2.74 0.41
CA GLU A 87 10.72 1.75 -0.69
C GLU A 87 11.97 0.89 -0.57
N SER A 88 11.80 -0.42 -0.63
CA SER A 88 12.90 -1.40 -0.67
C SER A 88 12.66 -2.42 -1.78
N VAL A 89 13.70 -3.15 -2.17
CA VAL A 89 13.59 -4.27 -3.12
C VAL A 89 13.82 -5.57 -2.38
N GLN A 90 12.86 -6.49 -2.46
CA GLN A 90 12.91 -7.82 -1.88
C GLN A 90 12.70 -8.86 -2.99
N ALA A 91 13.69 -9.72 -3.22
CA ALA A 91 13.64 -10.74 -4.28
C ALA A 91 13.19 -10.20 -5.65
N GLY A 92 13.68 -9.01 -6.03
CA GLY A 92 13.33 -8.34 -7.31
C GLY A 92 11.97 -7.63 -7.33
N THR A 93 11.21 -7.66 -6.22
CA THR A 93 9.93 -6.95 -6.08
C THR A 93 10.12 -5.70 -5.24
N LYS A 94 9.65 -4.55 -5.72
CA LYS A 94 9.57 -3.35 -4.88
C LYS A 94 8.48 -3.53 -3.81
N VAL A 95 8.82 -3.19 -2.57
CA VAL A 95 7.95 -3.21 -1.41
C VAL A 95 7.97 -1.83 -0.78
N LEU A 96 6.80 -1.31 -0.46
CA LEU A 96 6.62 -0.07 0.27
C LEU A 96 6.31 -0.39 1.73
N ASP A 97 7.20 0.00 2.62
CA ASP A 97 7.04 -0.09 4.08
C ASP A 97 6.35 1.17 4.60
N ILE A 98 5.23 1.00 5.32
CA ILE A 98 4.42 2.06 5.90
C ILE A 98 4.26 1.78 7.41
N PRO A 99 4.54 2.74 8.30
CA PRO A 99 4.39 2.51 9.73
C PRO A 99 2.91 2.39 10.12
N LEU A 100 2.58 1.38 10.93
CA LEU A 100 1.34 1.26 11.68
C LEU A 100 1.62 1.55 13.15
N ASN A 101 0.94 2.57 13.69
CA ASN A 101 1.18 3.05 15.06
C ASN A 101 -0.03 2.77 15.94
N PRO A 102 0.14 2.28 17.19
CA PRO A 102 -0.99 2.10 18.09
C PRO A 102 -1.76 3.40 18.38
N GLU A 103 -1.07 4.54 18.35
CA GLU A 103 -1.64 5.89 18.52
C GLU A 103 -2.68 6.26 17.46
N ASN A 104 -2.61 5.67 16.25
CA ASN A 104 -3.58 5.87 15.19
C ASN A 104 -4.52 4.67 15.01
N ASN A 105 -4.70 3.87 16.06
CA ASN A 105 -5.47 2.63 16.04
C ASN A 105 -5.00 1.67 14.94
N MET A 106 -3.68 1.59 14.73
CA MET A 106 -3.05 0.73 13.72
C MET A 106 -3.67 0.90 12.33
N THR A 107 -3.94 2.15 11.95
CA THR A 107 -4.60 2.53 10.69
C THR A 107 -3.64 3.32 9.81
N ALA A 108 -3.53 2.96 8.53
CA ALA A 108 -2.72 3.68 7.55
C ALA A 108 -3.58 4.19 6.39
N LEU A 109 -3.41 5.47 6.06
CA LEU A 109 -3.90 6.07 4.83
C LEU A 109 -2.86 5.86 3.73
N ILE A 110 -3.24 5.17 2.65
CA ILE A 110 -2.31 4.78 1.58
C ILE A 110 -2.25 5.87 0.51
N ASP A 111 -1.71 7.04 0.87
CA ASP A 111 -1.54 8.20 -0.03
C ASP A 111 -0.16 8.28 -0.70
N CYS A 112 0.72 7.34 -0.39
CA CYS A 112 2.11 7.29 -0.83
C CYS A 112 2.42 6.14 -1.81
N ALA A 113 1.41 5.38 -2.26
CA ALA A 113 1.59 4.24 -3.16
C ALA A 113 1.01 4.51 -4.56
N GLY A 114 1.87 4.53 -5.58
CA GLY A 114 1.51 4.52 -7.00
C GLY A 114 1.89 3.21 -7.67
N ILE A 115 1.59 3.07 -8.97
CA ILE A 115 1.89 1.87 -9.75
C ILE A 115 2.83 2.22 -10.91
N LEU A 116 3.94 1.50 -11.01
CA LEU A 116 4.89 1.54 -12.11
C LEU A 116 4.64 0.36 -13.05
N LYS A 117 4.56 0.61 -14.36
CA LYS A 117 4.59 -0.39 -15.42
C LYS A 117 6.04 -0.60 -15.84
N LEU A 118 6.49 -1.85 -15.78
CA LEU A 118 7.80 -2.28 -16.29
C LEU A 118 7.82 -2.34 -17.81
#